data_AF-R1GP65-F1
#
_entry.id   AF-R1GP65-F1
#
_cell.length_a   1.000
_cell.length_b   1.000
_cell.length_c   1.000
_cell.angle_alpha   90.00
_cell.angle_beta   90.00
_cell.angle_gamma   90.00
#
_symmetry.space_group_name_H-M   'P 1'
#
loop_
_entity.id
_entity.type
_entity.pdbx_description
1 polymer ?
#
loop_
_entity_poly.entity_id
_entity_poly.type
_entity_poly.pdbx_seq_one_letter_code
_entity_poly.pdbx_strand_id
1 'polypeptide(L)'
;MEQSFFTLEIGPKGRIFHVHKEVLTYQSSVCCEALSEEGHEALIKLADVDAEAFEEVVMEWLYTGRLFDATDDVLVKSYTFALRYNFTELRNSIVCELYSKYMWRKRGKLPDYGTVALAFDNLPGDAKLITFLLDLYGKRWNPSVDNEVVYDELQELPKSFLVPLIIRLGRRGSVDADEVDYLSEYLEQADKT
;
A
#
# COMPACT_ATOMS: atom_id res chain seq x y z
N MET A 1 -5.75 36.25 -2.07
CA MET A 1 -5.52 34.93 -2.70
C MET A 1 -6.63 34.04 -2.21
N GLU A 2 -7.54 33.64 -3.09
CA GLU A 2 -8.60 32.69 -2.74
C GLU A 2 -7.98 31.29 -2.67
N GLN A 3 -7.96 30.70 -1.47
CA GLN A 3 -7.56 29.30 -1.33
C GLN A 3 -8.64 28.42 -1.95
N SER A 4 -8.30 27.74 -3.05
CA SER A 4 -9.21 26.80 -3.69
C SER A 4 -9.04 25.42 -3.07
N PHE A 5 -10.15 24.83 -2.61
CA PHE A 5 -10.20 23.51 -1.99
C PHE A 5 -11.06 22.55 -2.82
N PHE A 6 -10.73 21.26 -2.77
CA PHE A 6 -11.66 20.17 -3.03
C PHE A 6 -12.26 19.67 -1.72
N THR A 7 -13.56 19.39 -1.69
CA THR A 7 -14.20 18.69 -0.57
C THR A 7 -14.36 17.23 -0.97
N LEU A 8 -13.80 16.33 -0.19
CA LEU A 8 -13.86 14.88 -0.41
C LEU A 8 -14.71 14.25 0.69
N GLU A 9 -15.73 13.51 0.32
CA GLU A 9 -16.53 12.68 1.21
C GLU A 9 -16.03 11.24 1.10
N ILE A 10 -15.36 10.74 2.14
CA ILE A 10 -14.61 9.49 2.12
C ILE A 10 -15.21 8.46 3.06
N GLY A 11 -15.29 7.23 2.54
CA GLY A 11 -15.74 6.05 3.25
C GLY A 11 -17.26 5.97 3.43
N PRO A 12 -17.77 4.83 3.93
CA PRO A 12 -19.20 4.56 4.04
C PRO A 12 -19.90 5.44 5.08
N LYS A 13 -19.13 6.02 6.01
CA LYS A 13 -19.62 6.98 7.01
C LYS A 13 -19.69 8.42 6.48
N GLY A 14 -19.19 8.67 5.26
CA GLY A 14 -19.20 9.98 4.62
C GLY A 14 -18.37 11.03 5.38
N ARG A 15 -17.13 10.70 5.75
CA ARG A 15 -16.25 11.67 6.44
C ARG A 15 -15.78 12.72 5.44
N ILE A 16 -15.94 14.00 5.79
CA ILE A 16 -15.61 15.11 4.91
C ILE A 16 -14.18 15.59 5.16
N PHE A 17 -13.39 15.71 4.09
CA PHE A 17 -12.03 16.21 4.08
C PHE A 17 -11.92 17.40 3.11
N HIS A 18 -11.08 18.38 3.47
CA HIS A 18 -10.78 19.52 2.60
C HIS A 18 -9.31 19.48 2.20
N VAL A 19 -9.04 19.40 0.90
CA VAL A 19 -7.68 19.32 0.35
C VAL A 19 -7.43 20.49 -0.57
N HIS A 20 -6.29 21.17 -0.41
CA HIS A 20 -5.92 22.28 -1.28
C HIS A 20 -5.71 21.78 -2.71
N LYS A 21 -6.33 22.44 -3.70
CA LYS A 21 -6.20 22.04 -5.11
C LYS A 21 -4.75 22.03 -5.57
N GLU A 22 -3.99 23.05 -5.16
CA GLU A 22 -2.57 23.20 -5.50
C GLU A 22 -1.71 22.02 -5.05
N VAL A 23 -2.02 21.44 -3.88
CA VAL A 23 -1.29 20.28 -3.34
C VAL A 23 -1.57 19.03 -4.17
N LEU A 24 -2.83 18.80 -4.55
CA LEU A 24 -3.20 17.67 -5.40
C LEU A 24 -2.61 17.83 -6.81
N THR A 25 -2.68 19.03 -7.40
CA THR A 25 -2.13 19.29 -8.75
C THR A 25 -0.62 19.15 -8.77
N TYR A 26 0.07 19.54 -7.70
CA TYR A 26 1.51 19.37 -7.60
C TYR A 26 1.92 17.89 -7.58
N GLN A 27 1.14 17.03 -6.91
CA GLN A 27 1.48 15.63 -6.71
C GLN A 27 0.96 14.70 -7.82
N SER A 28 -0.13 15.04 -8.51
CA SER A 28 -0.64 14.29 -9.65
C SER A 28 -1.59 15.12 -10.50
N SER A 29 -1.17 15.50 -11.71
CA SER A 29 -2.02 16.16 -12.70
C SER A 29 -3.21 15.28 -13.11
N VAL A 30 -2.98 13.96 -13.23
CA VAL A 30 -3.99 12.96 -13.57
C VAL A 30 -5.06 12.86 -12.49
N CYS A 31 -4.67 12.93 -11.21
CA CYS A 31 -5.63 12.94 -10.11
C CYS A 31 -6.52 14.18 -10.18
N CYS A 32 -5.97 15.36 -10.49
CA CYS A 32 -6.77 16.55 -10.68
C CYS A 32 -7.78 16.42 -11.83
N GLU A 33 -7.41 15.79 -12.94
CA GLU A 33 -8.34 15.53 -14.04
C GLU A 33 -9.44 14.55 -13.62
N ALA A 34 -9.07 13.40 -13.06
CA ALA A 34 -10.02 12.38 -12.59
C ALA A 34 -11.01 12.93 -11.55
N LEU A 35 -10.50 13.71 -10.58
CA LEU A 35 -11.31 14.35 -9.54
C LEU A 35 -12.16 15.50 -10.09
N SER A 36 -11.74 16.16 -11.17
CA SER A 36 -12.51 17.25 -11.81
C SER A 36 -13.61 16.72 -12.73
N GLU A 37 -13.41 15.56 -13.36
CA GLU A 37 -14.45 14.87 -14.14
C GLU A 37 -15.57 14.32 -13.25
N GLU A 38 -15.26 13.90 -12.02
CA GLU A 38 -16.23 13.37 -11.05
C GLU A 38 -17.09 14.45 -10.36
N GLY A 39 -16.76 15.75 -10.47
CA GLY A 39 -17.49 16.80 -9.77
C GLY A 39 -17.28 18.19 -10.34
N HIS A 40 -18.25 18.70 -11.10
CA HIS A 40 -18.25 20.09 -11.53
C HIS A 40 -18.44 21.10 -10.39
N GLU A 41 -18.89 20.68 -9.20
CA GLU A 41 -18.95 21.54 -8.01
C GLU A 41 -18.60 20.78 -6.73
N ALA A 42 -17.36 20.99 -6.26
CA ALA A 42 -16.90 20.99 -4.88
C ALA A 42 -16.99 19.73 -4.00
N LEU A 43 -17.80 18.70 -4.25
CA LEU A 43 -17.91 17.49 -3.40
C LEU A 43 -17.70 16.18 -4.18
N ILE A 44 -16.62 15.48 -3.89
CA ILE A 44 -16.27 14.19 -4.52
C ILE A 44 -16.48 13.06 -3.53
N LYS A 45 -17.24 12.03 -3.92
CA LYS A 45 -17.61 10.93 -3.02
C LYS A 45 -16.78 9.68 -3.30
N LEU A 46 -15.94 9.30 -2.35
CA LEU A 46 -15.06 8.13 -2.40
C LEU A 46 -15.52 7.10 -1.37
N ALA A 47 -16.64 6.43 -1.65
CA ALA A 47 -17.31 5.54 -0.69
C ALA A 47 -16.52 4.27 -0.36
N ASP A 48 -15.65 3.84 -1.26
CA ASP A 48 -14.82 2.64 -1.15
C ASP A 48 -13.41 2.90 -0.60
N VAL A 49 -13.07 4.17 -0.36
CA VAL A 49 -11.79 4.56 0.25
C VAL A 49 -11.94 4.55 1.77
N ASP A 50 -10.99 3.90 2.44
CA ASP A 50 -10.93 3.88 3.89
C ASP A 50 -10.52 5.27 4.42
N ALA A 51 -11.39 5.84 5.26
CA ALA A 51 -11.21 7.22 5.74
C ALA A 51 -10.07 7.36 6.76
N GLU A 52 -9.73 6.29 7.49
CA GLU A 52 -8.59 6.28 8.42
C GLU A 52 -7.29 6.25 7.62
N ALA A 53 -7.20 5.38 6.61
CA ALA A 53 -6.04 5.34 5.71
C ALA A 53 -5.83 6.66 4.96
N PHE A 54 -6.92 7.29 4.52
CA PHE A 54 -6.83 8.60 3.88
C PHE A 54 -6.32 9.69 4.82
N GLU A 55 -6.81 9.73 6.06
CA GLU A 55 -6.44 10.75 7.04
C GLU A 55 -5.00 10.57 7.55
N GLU A 56 -4.63 9.35 7.94
CA GLU A 56 -3.34 9.09 8.61
C GLU A 56 -2.16 9.10 7.65
N VAL A 57 -2.35 8.64 6.42
CA VAL A 57 -1.26 8.42 5.47
C VAL A 57 -1.37 9.37 4.28
N VAL A 58 -2.51 9.37 3.57
CA VAL A 58 -2.62 10.12 2.32
C VAL A 58 -2.54 11.62 2.56
N MET A 59 -3.34 12.14 3.49
CA MET A 59 -3.33 13.56 3.85
C MET A 59 -1.95 13.99 4.34
N GLU A 60 -1.40 13.26 5.30
CA GLU A 60 -0.09 13.60 5.84
C GLU A 60 0.99 13.65 4.75
N TRP A 61 1.04 12.62 3.91
CA TRP A 61 1.98 12.56 2.80
C TRP A 61 1.79 13.70 1.81
N LEU A 62 0.55 14.04 1.46
CA LEU A 62 0.26 15.13 0.53
C LEU A 62 0.86 16.46 1.00
N TYR A 63 0.80 16.75 2.31
CA TYR A 63 1.28 18.02 2.87
C TYR A 63 2.76 18.01 3.24
N THR A 64 3.32 16.88 3.66
CA THR A 64 4.70 16.84 4.21
C THR A 64 5.67 16.04 3.35
N GLY A 65 5.16 15.25 2.40
CA GLY A 65 5.94 14.30 1.61
C GLY A 65 6.51 13.14 2.44
N ARG A 66 5.99 12.91 3.65
CA ARG A 66 6.50 11.90 4.58
C ARG A 66 5.37 11.00 5.08
N LEU A 67 5.73 9.78 5.43
CA LEU A 67 4.86 8.83 6.12
C LEU A 67 5.27 8.76 7.59
N PHE A 68 4.28 8.71 8.48
CA PHE A 68 4.49 8.34 9.87
C PHE A 68 4.23 6.86 10.10
N ASP A 69 4.59 6.35 11.29
CA ASP A 69 4.53 4.93 11.67
C ASP A 69 3.07 4.44 11.74
N ALA A 70 2.48 4.20 10.57
CA ALA A 70 1.15 3.65 10.40
C ALA A 70 1.18 2.12 10.48
N THR A 71 0.03 1.51 10.75
CA THR A 71 -0.12 0.06 10.72
C THR A 71 -0.03 -0.48 9.30
N ASP A 72 0.28 -1.77 9.16
CA ASP A 72 0.58 -2.35 7.84
C ASP A 72 -0.70 -2.44 6.99
N ASP A 73 -1.87 -2.66 7.60
CA ASP A 73 -3.17 -2.64 6.93
C ASP A 73 -3.55 -1.23 6.41
N VAL A 74 -3.28 -0.20 7.21
CA VAL A 74 -3.47 1.21 6.83
C VAL A 74 -2.58 1.58 5.65
N LEU A 75 -1.32 1.12 5.64
CA LEU A 75 -0.39 1.30 4.52
C LEU A 75 -0.88 0.59 3.25
N VAL A 76 -1.39 -0.64 3.35
CA VAL A 76 -1.96 -1.38 2.20
C VAL A 76 -3.18 -0.65 1.63
N LYS A 77 -4.12 -0.22 2.47
CA LYS A 77 -5.30 0.56 2.04
C LYS A 77 -4.89 1.86 1.33
N SER A 78 -3.89 2.54 1.87
CA SER A 78 -3.34 3.76 1.28
C SER A 78 -2.66 3.49 -0.06
N TYR A 79 -2.00 2.33 -0.22
CA TYR A 79 -1.43 1.92 -1.49
C TYR A 79 -2.53 1.66 -2.53
N THR A 80 -3.64 1.03 -2.16
CA THR A 80 -4.81 0.84 -3.04
C THR A 80 -5.36 2.18 -3.52
N PHE A 81 -5.50 3.16 -2.61
CA PHE A 81 -5.88 4.53 -2.98
C PHE A 81 -4.86 5.14 -3.96
N ALA A 82 -3.57 5.07 -3.63
CA ALA A 82 -2.50 5.63 -4.45
C ALA A 82 -2.42 4.98 -5.84
N LEU A 83 -2.75 3.69 -5.95
CA LEU A 83 -2.85 3.00 -7.23
C LEU A 83 -4.02 3.52 -8.05
N ARG A 84 -5.22 3.61 -7.45
CA ARG A 84 -6.44 4.03 -8.13
C ARG A 84 -6.34 5.45 -8.71
N TYR A 85 -5.75 6.39 -7.97
CA TYR A 85 -5.63 7.79 -8.39
C TYR A 85 -4.25 8.14 -8.98
N ASN A 86 -3.47 7.11 -9.29
CA ASN A 86 -2.14 7.21 -9.90
C ASN A 86 -1.13 8.11 -9.17
N PHE A 87 -1.03 7.99 -7.85
CA PHE A 87 0.03 8.61 -7.04
C PHE A 87 1.26 7.70 -6.93
N THR A 88 2.06 7.64 -7.99
CA THR A 88 3.27 6.79 -8.05
C THR A 88 4.26 7.08 -6.90
N GLU A 89 4.48 8.36 -6.57
CA GLU A 89 5.40 8.73 -5.49
C GLU A 89 4.89 8.31 -4.09
N LEU A 90 3.57 8.32 -3.89
CA LEU A 90 2.97 7.79 -2.67
C LEU A 90 3.13 6.27 -2.60
N ARG A 91 2.89 5.55 -3.70
CA ARG A 91 3.14 4.10 -3.78
C ARG A 91 4.59 3.75 -3.43
N ASN A 92 5.54 4.49 -4.00
CA ASN A 92 6.96 4.34 -3.71
C ASN A 92 7.28 4.64 -2.23
N SER A 93 6.70 5.71 -1.68
CA SER A 93 6.88 6.07 -0.27
C SER A 93 6.37 4.98 0.68
N ILE A 94 5.22 4.39 0.37
CA ILE A 94 4.62 3.30 1.17
C ILE A 94 5.51 2.05 1.12
N VAL A 95 5.99 1.66 -0.07
CA VAL A 95 6.92 0.53 -0.22
C VAL A 95 8.23 0.80 0.54
N CYS A 96 8.77 2.01 0.46
CA CYS A 96 9.97 2.42 1.23
C CYS A 96 9.76 2.26 2.74
N GLU A 97 8.61 2.69 3.26
CA GLU A 97 8.31 2.61 4.68
C GLU A 97 8.16 1.15 5.13
N LEU A 98 7.38 0.34 4.40
CA LEU A 98 7.23 -1.10 4.70
C LEU A 98 8.58 -1.84 4.63
N TYR A 99 9.37 -1.58 3.59
CA TYR A 99 10.71 -2.13 3.46
C TYR A 99 11.57 -1.75 4.67
N SER A 100 11.62 -0.46 5.02
CA SER A 100 12.41 0.03 6.15
C SER A 100 11.94 -0.58 7.48
N LYS A 101 10.63 -0.71 7.65
CA LYS A 101 10.01 -1.33 8.82
C LYS A 101 10.43 -2.79 8.95
N TYR A 102 10.38 -3.59 7.89
CA TYR A 102 10.68 -5.03 7.95
C TYR A 102 12.17 -5.38 7.83
N MET A 103 12.99 -4.51 7.26
CA MET A 103 14.44 -4.73 7.17
C MET A 103 15.17 -4.26 8.43
N TRP A 104 14.70 -3.16 9.05
CA TRP A 104 15.41 -2.54 10.17
C TRP A 104 14.66 -2.66 11.49
N ARG A 105 13.38 -2.23 11.56
CA ARG A 105 12.65 -2.09 12.85
C ARG A 105 12.04 -3.40 13.36
N LYS A 106 11.50 -4.20 12.46
CA LYS A 106 10.83 -5.50 12.67
C LYS A 106 11.64 -6.64 12.03
N ARG A 107 12.97 -6.60 12.12
CA ARG A 107 13.84 -7.61 11.51
C ARG A 107 13.46 -9.02 11.98
N GLY A 108 13.31 -9.94 11.04
CA GLY A 108 12.92 -11.33 11.31
C GLY A 108 11.43 -11.55 11.55
N LYS A 109 10.61 -10.50 11.61
CA LYS A 109 9.15 -10.61 11.61
C LYS A 109 8.60 -10.56 10.19
N LEU A 110 7.36 -11.01 10.06
CA LEU A 110 6.53 -10.92 8.87
C LEU A 110 5.28 -10.08 9.18
N PRO A 111 4.66 -9.48 8.16
CA PRO A 111 3.28 -9.01 8.26
C PRO A 111 2.35 -10.10 8.79
N ASP A 112 1.20 -9.72 9.34
CA ASP A 112 0.16 -10.69 9.67
C ASP A 112 -0.61 -11.14 8.41
N TYR A 113 -1.28 -12.29 8.51
CA TYR A 113 -2.01 -12.86 7.38
C TYR A 113 -3.23 -12.04 6.97
N GLY A 114 -3.83 -11.27 7.88
CA GLY A 114 -4.92 -10.34 7.56
C GLY A 114 -4.46 -9.23 6.62
N THR A 115 -3.30 -8.63 6.90
CA THR A 115 -2.66 -7.63 6.04
C THR A 115 -2.30 -8.21 4.67
N VAL A 116 -1.78 -9.44 4.62
CA VAL A 116 -1.47 -10.11 3.35
C VAL A 116 -2.74 -10.38 2.54
N ALA A 117 -3.77 -10.95 3.17
CA ALA A 117 -5.04 -11.20 2.50
C ALA A 117 -5.63 -9.90 1.93
N LEU A 118 -5.65 -8.83 2.73
CA LEU A 118 -6.08 -7.51 2.31
C LEU A 118 -5.35 -7.00 1.06
N ALA A 119 -4.02 -7.17 1.01
CA ALA A 119 -3.23 -6.76 -0.16
C ALA A 119 -3.61 -7.56 -1.40
N PHE A 120 -3.72 -8.88 -1.28
CA PHE A 120 -4.01 -9.77 -2.42
C PHE A 120 -5.46 -9.69 -2.92
N ASP A 121 -6.39 -9.26 -2.08
CA ASP A 121 -7.79 -9.07 -2.45
C ASP A 121 -8.02 -7.72 -3.17
N ASN A 122 -7.17 -6.72 -2.92
CA ASN A 122 -7.38 -5.35 -3.40
C ASN A 122 -6.35 -4.87 -4.43
N LEU A 123 -5.21 -5.56 -4.58
CA LEU A 123 -4.13 -5.14 -5.48
C LEU A 123 -3.99 -6.10 -6.67
N PRO A 124 -3.59 -5.59 -7.84
CA PRO A 124 -3.26 -6.44 -8.97
C PRO A 124 -2.00 -7.25 -8.67
N GLY A 125 -1.91 -8.46 -9.24
CA GLY A 125 -0.84 -9.42 -8.92
C GLY A 125 0.57 -8.97 -9.35
N ASP A 126 0.68 -7.94 -10.18
CA ASP A 126 1.93 -7.32 -10.64
C ASP A 126 2.32 -6.05 -9.83
N ALA A 127 1.50 -5.65 -8.86
CA ALA A 127 1.82 -4.53 -7.98
C ALA A 127 3.17 -4.76 -7.27
N LYS A 128 3.96 -3.69 -7.11
CA LYS A 128 5.26 -3.79 -6.46
C LYS A 128 5.17 -4.19 -5.00
N LEU A 129 4.12 -3.74 -4.31
CA LEU A 129 3.84 -4.16 -2.94
C LEU A 129 3.58 -5.68 -2.83
N ILE A 130 2.85 -6.26 -3.78
CA ILE A 130 2.61 -7.72 -3.84
C ILE A 130 3.93 -8.47 -4.03
N THR A 131 4.79 -7.99 -4.93
CA THR A 131 6.10 -8.58 -5.17
C THR A 131 6.97 -8.55 -3.91
N PHE A 132 7.03 -7.39 -3.23
CA PHE A 132 7.74 -7.23 -1.97
C PHE A 132 7.25 -8.21 -0.89
N LEU A 133 5.93 -8.32 -0.69
CA LEU A 133 5.35 -9.24 0.30
C LEU A 133 5.71 -10.69 -0.01
N LEU A 134 5.63 -11.11 -1.27
CA LEU A 134 5.98 -12.47 -1.68
C LEU A 134 7.46 -12.80 -1.46
N ASP A 135 8.35 -11.87 -1.75
CA ASP A 135 9.78 -12.08 -1.56
C ASP A 135 10.14 -12.09 -0.06
N LEU A 136 9.52 -11.21 0.71
CA LEU A 136 9.69 -11.16 2.16
C LEU A 136 9.25 -12.48 2.82
N TYR A 137 8.06 -12.99 2.49
CA TYR A 137 7.60 -14.28 2.97
C TYR A 137 8.42 -15.44 2.41
N GLY A 138 8.70 -15.44 1.11
CA GLY A 138 9.48 -16.51 0.47
C GLY A 138 10.88 -16.70 1.09
N LYS A 139 11.48 -15.62 1.60
CA LYS A 139 12.79 -15.64 2.24
C LYS A 139 12.76 -15.89 3.74
N ARG A 140 11.72 -15.47 4.47
CA ARG A 140 11.70 -15.54 5.95
C ARG A 140 10.74 -16.57 6.52
N TRP A 141 9.64 -16.84 5.83
CA TRP A 141 8.64 -17.77 6.33
C TRP A 141 9.23 -19.17 6.46
N ASN A 142 8.91 -19.82 7.57
CA ASN A 142 9.15 -21.23 7.82
C ASN A 142 8.13 -21.71 8.86
N PRO A 143 7.88 -23.02 8.98
CA PRO A 143 6.84 -23.54 9.88
C PRO A 143 7.01 -23.18 11.36
N SER A 144 8.19 -22.74 11.82
CA SER A 144 8.39 -22.32 13.22
C SER A 144 8.02 -20.85 13.49
N VAL A 145 7.74 -20.07 12.43
CA VAL A 145 7.25 -18.69 12.55
C VAL A 145 5.77 -18.68 12.92
N ASP A 146 5.01 -19.66 12.42
CA ASP A 146 3.61 -19.85 12.77
C ASP A 146 3.51 -20.65 14.07
N ASN A 147 2.65 -20.19 15.00
CA ASN A 147 2.27 -20.99 16.17
C ASN A 147 0.96 -21.75 15.87
N GLU A 148 0.61 -22.73 16.71
CA GLU A 148 -0.59 -23.58 16.49
C GLU A 148 -1.92 -22.82 16.39
N VAL A 149 -1.97 -21.54 16.79
CA VAL A 149 -3.19 -20.70 16.74
C VAL A 149 -3.48 -20.21 15.31
N VAL A 150 -2.52 -20.28 14.39
CA VAL A 150 -2.56 -19.60 13.09
C VAL A 150 -3.09 -20.51 11.94
N TYR A 151 -3.43 -21.76 12.24
CA TYR A 151 -3.90 -22.71 11.20
C TYR A 151 -5.22 -22.32 10.56
N ASP A 152 -6.12 -21.67 11.29
CA ASP A 152 -7.40 -21.21 10.73
C ASP A 152 -7.18 -20.00 9.80
N GLU A 153 -6.27 -19.09 10.15
CA GLU A 153 -5.92 -17.93 9.31
C GLU A 153 -5.18 -18.35 8.02
N LEU A 154 -4.37 -19.40 8.09
CA LEU A 154 -3.70 -19.97 6.92
C LEU A 154 -4.69 -20.54 5.88
N GLN A 155 -5.88 -21.01 6.30
CA GLN A 155 -6.90 -21.54 5.39
C GLN A 155 -7.64 -20.44 4.64
N GLU A 156 -7.78 -19.27 5.27
CA GLU A 156 -8.44 -18.10 4.69
C GLU A 156 -7.51 -17.31 3.75
N LEU A 157 -6.23 -17.68 3.65
CA LEU A 157 -5.30 -17.01 2.75
C LEU A 157 -5.67 -17.20 1.27
N PRO A 158 -5.60 -16.12 0.48
CA PRO A 158 -5.97 -16.19 -0.92
C PRO A 158 -5.01 -17.08 -1.70
N LYS A 159 -5.57 -17.91 -2.60
CA LYS A 159 -4.77 -18.81 -3.47
C LYS A 159 -3.76 -18.04 -4.34
N SER A 160 -4.08 -16.80 -4.69
CA SER A 160 -3.22 -15.87 -5.42
C SER A 160 -1.94 -15.54 -4.64
N PHE A 161 -1.94 -15.65 -3.31
CA PHE A 161 -0.74 -15.55 -2.48
C PHE A 161 -0.04 -16.92 -2.33
N LEU A 162 -0.79 -17.96 -1.98
CA LEU A 162 -0.23 -19.28 -1.64
C LEU A 162 0.54 -19.92 -2.80
N VAL A 163 0.00 -19.87 -4.03
CA VAL A 163 0.64 -20.53 -5.18
C VAL A 163 2.00 -19.89 -5.51
N PRO A 164 2.11 -18.55 -5.67
CA PRO A 164 3.41 -17.91 -5.86
C PRO A 164 4.38 -18.07 -4.68
N LEU A 165 3.87 -18.11 -3.45
CA LEU A 165 4.71 -18.34 -2.26
C LEU A 165 5.34 -19.74 -2.30
N ILE A 166 4.56 -20.79 -2.56
CA ILE A 166 5.06 -22.17 -2.64
C ILE A 166 6.17 -22.28 -3.72
N ILE A 167 5.98 -21.63 -4.87
CA ILE A 167 7.00 -21.59 -5.94
C ILE A 167 8.30 -20.94 -5.44
N ARG A 168 8.22 -19.84 -4.68
CA ARG A 168 9.40 -19.18 -4.09
C ARG A 168 10.08 -20.04 -3.04
N LEU A 169 9.31 -20.66 -2.15
CA LEU A 169 9.84 -21.57 -1.13
C LEU A 169 10.57 -22.77 -1.76
N GLY A 170 10.03 -23.33 -2.83
CA GLY A 170 10.69 -24.41 -3.57
C GLY A 170 12.01 -24.01 -4.23
N ARG A 171 12.25 -22.72 -4.47
CA ARG A 171 13.49 -22.16 -5.05
C ARG A 171 14.50 -21.73 -3.99
N ARG A 172 14.13 -21.67 -2.71
CA ARG A 172 14.97 -21.17 -1.60
C ARG A 172 16.26 -21.98 -1.39
N GLY A 173 16.33 -23.22 -1.89
CA GLY A 173 17.46 -24.13 -1.67
C GLY A 173 18.74 -23.88 -2.49
N SER A 174 18.84 -22.83 -3.32
CA SER A 174 19.96 -22.68 -4.27
C SER A 174 20.93 -21.50 -4.09
N VAL A 175 20.61 -20.44 -3.33
CA VAL A 175 21.50 -19.27 -3.11
C VAL A 175 21.21 -18.63 -1.75
N ASP A 176 22.23 -18.08 -1.08
CA ASP A 176 22.21 -17.41 0.24
C ASP A 176 20.85 -16.78 0.61
N ALA A 177 20.15 -17.44 1.54
CA ALA A 177 18.70 -17.55 1.53
C ALA A 177 17.94 -16.53 2.42
N ASP A 178 18.63 -15.53 2.98
CA ASP A 178 18.08 -14.71 4.06
C ASP A 178 17.96 -13.19 3.76
N GLU A 179 18.51 -12.70 2.64
CA GLU A 179 18.42 -11.27 2.28
C GLU A 179 17.33 -11.01 1.25
N VAL A 180 16.33 -10.18 1.61
CA VAL A 180 15.34 -9.61 0.69
C VAL A 180 16.04 -8.74 -0.35
N ASP A 181 15.52 -8.67 -1.59
CA ASP A 181 16.22 -7.94 -2.66
C ASP A 181 16.26 -6.43 -2.36
N TYR A 182 17.08 -5.69 -3.09
CA TYR A 182 17.26 -4.25 -2.87
C TYR A 182 15.94 -3.50 -3.08
N LEU A 183 15.72 -2.47 -2.24
CA LEU A 183 14.53 -1.60 -2.31
C LEU A 183 14.20 -1.12 -3.73
N SER A 184 15.23 -0.83 -4.55
CA SER A 184 15.08 -0.38 -5.93
C SER A 184 14.24 -1.31 -6.82
N GLU A 185 14.23 -2.62 -6.55
CA GLU A 185 13.44 -3.60 -7.32
C GLU A 185 11.93 -3.45 -7.10
N TYR A 186 11.57 -2.86 -5.96
CA TYR A 186 10.19 -2.64 -5.51
C TYR A 186 9.69 -1.22 -5.77
N LEU A 187 10.51 -0.34 -6.34
CA LEU A 187 10.07 1.01 -6.71
C LEU A 187 9.55 1.02 -8.14
N GLU A 188 8.49 1.78 -8.34
CA GLU A 188 7.95 2.10 -9.65
C GLU A 188 8.76 3.25 -10.25
N GLN A 189 9.06 3.15 -11.54
CA GLN A 189 9.67 4.26 -12.25
C GLN A 189 8.64 5.38 -12.35
N ALA A 190 9.00 6.60 -11.97
CA ALA A 190 8.14 7.75 -12.20
C ALA A 190 7.79 7.80 -13.69
N ASP A 191 6.50 7.93 -13.99
CA ASP A 191 6.05 8.18 -15.36
C ASP A 191 6.76 9.45 -15.83
N LYS A 192 7.66 9.30 -16.81
CA LYS A 192 8.29 10.44 -17.48
C LYS A 192 7.16 11.20 -18.17
N THR A 193 6.72 12.28 -17.55
CA THR A 193 5.82 13.27 -18.14
C THR A 193 6.55 14.05 -19.22
#